data_AF-A0A7J6LJD5-F1
#
_entry.id   AF-A0A7J6LJD5-F1
#
_cell.length_a   1.000
_cell.length_b   1.000
_cell.length_c   1.000
_cell.angle_alpha   90.00
_cell.angle_beta   90.00
_cell.angle_gamma   90.00
#
_symmetry.space_group_name_H-M   'P 1'
#
loop_
_entity.id
_entity.type
_entity.pdbx_description
1 polymer ?
#
loop_
_entity_poly.entity_id
_entity_poly.type
_entity_poly.pdbx_seq_one_letter_code
_entity_poly.pdbx_strand_id
1 'polypeptide(L)'
;MGEFQLQVETVKMSMVEEARDHIKKAQDALHPSIWRLQFSADHLVAALELSQAAACFQSASLNEQAAKAWVKAGEIRRDSIRDYQGAGRNFESAGQLLRNPEHYKEAATCYLMAGKTDQAARAWTKVAELLAKTDPDGTTEAYRKVVDIYMDDGDAKRGGNAYAVEALRAYEEWLLSQHDLDEWLEASKESSKLLEAAGLHSSTHKELLSQVIVLLSMGDTVKADEVLASCLNVRGFLASEEMAAGEGMVIAFRNNDADALQAAVDKNCVKFLPIEIVKLAKSLKVAELPPPPTSSTAVDQTNKSDDEQPTAAAAADDLGALLL
;
A
#
# COMPACT_ATOMS: atom_id res chain seq x y z
N MET A 1 -36.15 33.50 -10.62
CA MET A 1 -34.98 32.68 -11.03
C MET A 1 -34.07 33.38 -12.05
N GLY A 2 -34.59 34.17 -13.00
CA GLY A 2 -33.75 34.88 -13.99
C GLY A 2 -32.82 35.98 -13.43
N GLU A 3 -33.28 36.79 -12.48
CA GLU A 3 -32.46 37.89 -11.92
C GLU A 3 -31.23 37.39 -11.14
N PHE A 4 -31.38 36.27 -10.42
CA PHE A 4 -30.28 35.66 -9.68
C PHE A 4 -29.22 35.08 -10.63
N GLN A 5 -29.61 34.45 -11.73
CA GLN A 5 -28.68 33.95 -12.74
C GLN A 5 -27.93 35.08 -13.47
N LEU A 6 -28.63 36.17 -13.80
CA LEU A 6 -28.02 37.36 -14.40
C LEU A 6 -27.00 38.03 -13.47
N GLN A 7 -27.29 38.12 -12.16
CA GLN A 7 -26.35 38.63 -11.18
C GLN A 7 -25.09 37.76 -11.07
N VAL A 8 -25.26 36.43 -11.03
CA VAL A 8 -24.12 35.50 -10.99
C VAL A 8 -23.24 35.62 -12.23
N GLU A 9 -23.83 35.73 -13.41
CA GLU A 9 -23.09 35.85 -14.67
C GLU A 9 -22.36 37.20 -14.79
N THR A 10 -22.97 38.28 -14.30
CA THR A 10 -22.35 39.61 -14.23
C THR A 10 -21.12 39.61 -13.32
N VAL A 11 -21.21 38.98 -12.14
CA VAL A 11 -20.08 38.86 -11.20
C VAL A 11 -18.96 38.00 -11.79
N LYS A 12 -19.30 36.91 -12.50
CA LYS A 12 -18.29 36.10 -13.19
C LYS A 12 -17.55 36.91 -14.25
N MET A 13 -18.27 37.69 -15.04
CA MET A 13 -17.66 38.54 -16.06
C MET A 13 -16.72 39.60 -15.47
N SER A 14 -17.10 40.25 -14.35
CA SER A 14 -16.22 41.22 -13.70
C SER A 14 -14.93 40.57 -13.17
N MET A 15 -15.03 39.37 -12.59
CA MET A 15 -13.87 38.62 -12.11
C MET A 15 -12.91 38.24 -13.25
N VAL A 16 -13.43 37.94 -14.44
CA VAL A 16 -12.59 37.66 -15.61
C VAL A 16 -11.85 38.91 -16.10
N GLU A 17 -12.48 40.07 -16.04
CA GLU A 17 -11.83 41.34 -16.39
C GLU A 17 -10.72 41.68 -15.39
N GLU A 18 -10.99 41.58 -14.09
CA GLU A 18 -9.97 41.76 -13.04
C GLU A 18 -8.79 40.79 -13.22
N ALA A 19 -9.06 39.53 -13.54
CA ALA A 19 -8.02 38.54 -13.81
C ALA A 19 -7.12 38.93 -14.99
N ARG A 20 -7.69 39.49 -16.07
CA ARG A 20 -6.94 39.96 -17.24
C ARG A 20 -6.09 41.18 -16.90
N ASP A 21 -6.59 42.08 -16.07
CA ASP A 21 -5.82 43.22 -15.58
C ASP A 21 -4.61 42.78 -14.74
N HIS A 22 -4.79 41.81 -13.86
CA HIS A 22 -3.70 41.19 -13.11
C HIS A 22 -2.67 40.52 -14.02
N ILE A 23 -3.10 39.80 -15.08
CA ILE A 23 -2.16 39.26 -16.09
C ILE A 23 -1.36 40.38 -16.76
N LYS A 24 -2.01 41.48 -17.13
CA LYS A 24 -1.35 42.61 -17.78
C LYS A 24 -0.32 43.26 -16.86
N LYS A 25 -0.66 43.47 -15.58
CA LYS A 25 0.27 43.97 -14.55
C LYS A 25 1.46 43.03 -14.38
N ALA A 26 1.22 41.72 -14.36
CA ALA A 26 2.30 40.74 -14.27
C ALA A 26 3.22 40.79 -15.50
N GLN A 27 2.68 40.95 -16.71
CA GLN A 27 3.47 41.09 -17.94
C GLN A 27 4.30 42.38 -17.93
N ASP A 28 3.69 43.48 -17.48
CA ASP A 28 4.38 44.76 -17.33
C ASP A 28 5.52 44.66 -16.32
N ALA A 29 5.33 43.94 -15.21
CA ALA A 29 6.34 43.67 -14.20
C ALA A 29 7.48 42.77 -14.71
N LEU A 30 7.26 41.94 -15.74
CA LEU A 30 8.33 41.12 -16.33
C LEU A 30 9.13 41.85 -17.40
N HIS A 31 8.62 42.96 -17.95
CA HIS A 31 9.26 43.67 -19.06
C HIS A 31 9.92 44.98 -18.61
N PRO A 32 11.24 45.14 -18.78
CA PRO A 32 11.92 46.40 -18.52
C PRO A 32 11.29 47.55 -19.33
N SER A 33 11.06 48.69 -18.70
CA SER A 33 10.50 49.86 -19.35
C SER A 33 11.11 51.13 -18.76
N ILE A 34 11.83 51.87 -19.61
CA ILE A 34 12.46 53.14 -19.25
C ILE A 34 11.38 54.17 -18.84
N TRP A 35 10.22 54.16 -19.52
CA TRP A 35 9.09 55.03 -19.18
C TRP A 35 8.46 54.72 -17.82
N ARG A 36 8.57 53.48 -17.33
CA ARG A 36 8.12 53.08 -15.99
C ARG A 36 9.25 53.05 -14.96
N LEU A 37 10.44 53.54 -15.30
CA LEU A 37 11.65 53.46 -14.46
C LEU A 37 11.98 52.03 -14.01
N GLN A 38 11.61 51.04 -14.81
CA GLN A 38 11.81 49.63 -14.52
C GLN A 38 12.96 49.09 -15.37
N PHE A 39 14.12 48.88 -14.75
CA PHE A 39 15.35 48.49 -15.46
C PHE A 39 15.61 46.98 -15.45
N SER A 40 14.83 46.22 -14.68
CA SER A 40 14.89 44.75 -14.61
C SER A 40 13.49 44.16 -14.40
N ALA A 41 13.35 42.87 -14.66
CA ALA A 41 12.12 42.15 -14.35
C ALA A 41 11.88 42.11 -12.83
N ASP A 42 10.68 42.45 -12.40
CA ASP A 42 10.21 42.29 -11.03
C ASP A 42 9.43 40.98 -10.91
N HIS A 43 10.17 39.91 -10.65
CA HIS A 43 9.62 38.56 -10.53
C HIS A 43 8.68 38.41 -9.33
N LEU A 44 8.91 39.16 -8.25
CA LEU A 44 8.08 39.11 -7.04
C LEU A 44 6.68 39.66 -7.34
N VAL A 45 6.60 40.84 -7.95
CA VAL A 45 5.33 41.44 -8.36
C VAL A 45 4.65 40.58 -9.41
N ALA A 46 5.39 40.10 -10.42
CA ALA A 46 4.82 39.24 -11.44
C ALA A 46 4.18 37.97 -10.88
N ALA A 47 4.87 37.28 -9.96
CA ALA A 47 4.34 36.08 -9.31
C ALA A 47 3.11 36.39 -8.43
N LEU A 48 3.11 37.52 -7.72
CA LEU A 48 1.96 37.94 -6.90
C LEU A 48 0.73 38.23 -7.76
N GLU A 49 0.89 39.03 -8.81
CA GLU A 49 -0.19 39.42 -9.74
C GLU A 49 -0.74 38.18 -10.47
N LEU A 50 0.10 37.22 -10.87
CA LEU A 50 -0.38 35.96 -11.46
C LEU A 50 -1.19 35.11 -10.47
N SER A 51 -0.77 35.05 -9.21
CA SER A 51 -1.54 34.37 -8.16
C SER A 51 -2.90 35.04 -7.92
N GLN A 52 -2.97 36.38 -7.98
CA GLN A 52 -4.24 37.11 -7.90
C GLN A 52 -5.13 36.84 -9.12
N ALA A 53 -4.57 36.86 -10.32
CA ALA A 53 -5.30 36.49 -11.54
C ALA A 53 -5.89 35.07 -11.45
N ALA A 54 -5.11 34.13 -10.92
CA ALA A 54 -5.55 32.76 -10.74
C ALA A 54 -6.76 32.65 -9.79
N ALA A 55 -6.75 33.39 -8.66
CA ALA A 55 -7.87 33.46 -7.73
C ALA A 55 -9.14 34.06 -8.36
N CYS A 56 -9.00 35.09 -9.19
CA CYS A 56 -10.11 35.69 -9.94
C CYS A 56 -10.69 34.70 -10.97
N PHE A 57 -9.85 34.02 -11.75
CA PHE A 57 -10.32 32.97 -12.68
C PHE A 57 -11.01 31.81 -11.98
N GLN A 58 -10.51 31.41 -10.80
CA GLN A 58 -11.12 30.36 -10.00
C GLN A 58 -12.50 30.78 -9.49
N SER A 59 -12.65 32.04 -9.04
CA SER A 59 -13.94 32.62 -8.64
C SER A 59 -14.93 32.67 -9.81
N ALA A 60 -14.43 32.85 -11.04
CA ALA A 60 -15.23 32.77 -12.27
C ALA A 60 -15.52 31.33 -12.74
N SER A 61 -15.04 30.30 -12.03
CA SER A 61 -15.11 28.88 -12.41
C SER A 61 -14.34 28.52 -13.69
N LEU A 62 -13.36 29.34 -14.08
CA LEU A 62 -12.48 29.09 -15.24
C LEU A 62 -11.22 28.34 -14.80
N ASN A 63 -11.41 27.08 -14.37
CA ASN A 63 -10.37 26.27 -13.72
C ASN A 63 -9.10 26.09 -14.58
N GLU A 64 -9.24 25.92 -15.89
CA GLU A 64 -8.07 25.80 -16.78
C GLU A 64 -7.22 27.08 -16.82
N GLN A 65 -7.85 28.25 -16.84
CA GLN A 65 -7.16 29.53 -16.87
C GLN A 65 -6.52 29.83 -15.51
N ALA A 66 -7.25 29.53 -14.43
CA ALA A 66 -6.74 29.62 -13.07
C ALA A 66 -5.51 28.73 -12.87
N ALA A 67 -5.57 27.46 -13.30
CA ALA A 67 -4.45 26.54 -13.20
C ALA A 67 -3.22 27.00 -14.00
N LYS A 68 -3.40 27.48 -15.24
CA LYS A 68 -2.29 28.04 -16.03
C LYS A 68 -1.63 29.23 -15.34
N ALA A 69 -2.42 30.11 -14.73
CA ALA A 69 -1.90 31.25 -13.96
C ALA A 69 -1.15 30.79 -12.70
N TRP A 70 -1.68 29.79 -11.97
CA TRP A 70 -1.01 29.17 -10.82
C TRP A 70 0.33 28.53 -11.20
N VAL A 71 0.36 27.71 -12.24
CA VAL A 71 1.59 27.07 -12.75
C VAL A 71 2.63 28.12 -13.08
N LYS A 72 2.27 29.15 -13.87
CA LYS A 72 3.20 30.22 -14.25
C LYS A 72 3.73 30.99 -13.04
N ALA A 73 2.88 31.27 -12.04
CA ALA A 73 3.31 31.89 -10.80
C ALA A 73 4.25 30.97 -10.01
N GLY A 74 4.00 29.65 -10.00
CA GLY A 74 4.85 28.64 -9.39
C GLY A 74 6.23 28.54 -10.03
N GLU A 75 6.29 28.52 -11.36
CA GLU A 75 7.54 28.52 -12.14
C GLU A 75 8.40 29.74 -11.82
N ILE A 76 7.84 30.95 -11.83
CA ILE A 76 8.58 32.18 -11.48
C ILE A 76 9.10 32.11 -10.04
N ARG A 77 8.29 31.61 -9.09
CA ARG A 77 8.71 31.43 -7.70
C ARG A 77 9.86 30.44 -7.56
N ARG A 78 9.78 29.30 -8.24
CA ARG A 78 10.81 28.26 -8.21
C ARG A 78 12.11 28.73 -8.86
N ASP A 79 12.02 29.24 -10.08
CA ASP A 79 13.18 29.40 -10.97
C ASP A 79 13.83 30.78 -10.83
N SER A 80 13.05 31.83 -10.62
CA SER A 80 13.56 33.21 -10.51
C SER A 80 13.73 33.68 -9.06
N ILE A 81 12.76 33.39 -8.18
CA ILE A 81 12.74 33.90 -6.81
C ILE A 81 13.42 32.92 -5.83
N ARG A 82 13.40 31.62 -6.13
CA ARG A 82 13.77 30.51 -5.23
C ARG A 82 12.91 30.40 -3.97
N ASP A 83 11.65 30.84 -4.08
CA ASP A 83 10.60 30.63 -3.07
C ASP A 83 9.93 29.27 -3.31
N TYR A 84 10.60 28.20 -2.87
CA TYR A 84 10.12 26.83 -3.10
C TYR A 84 8.82 26.52 -2.35
N GLN A 85 8.62 27.09 -1.15
CA GLN A 85 7.37 26.87 -0.41
C GLN A 85 6.17 27.53 -1.13
N GLY A 86 6.34 28.77 -1.60
CA GLY A 86 5.31 29.44 -2.39
C GLY A 86 5.07 28.77 -3.75
N ALA A 87 6.13 28.30 -4.40
CA ALA A 87 6.03 27.53 -5.64
C ALA A 87 5.21 26.24 -5.43
N GLY A 88 5.50 25.48 -4.37
CA GLY A 88 4.78 24.25 -4.02
C GLY A 88 3.28 24.48 -3.87
N ARG A 89 2.88 25.53 -3.14
CA ARG A 89 1.45 25.90 -2.97
C ARG A 89 0.76 26.24 -4.29
N ASN A 90 1.46 26.91 -5.19
CA ASN A 90 0.93 27.27 -6.50
C ASN A 90 0.72 26.03 -7.37
N PHE A 91 1.71 25.13 -7.43
CA PHE A 91 1.57 23.86 -8.16
C PHE A 91 0.47 22.97 -7.56
N GLU A 92 0.37 22.90 -6.23
CA GLU A 92 -0.70 22.16 -5.56
C GLU A 92 -2.09 22.71 -5.90
N SER A 93 -2.24 24.05 -5.95
CA SER A 93 -3.48 24.71 -6.37
C SER A 93 -3.86 24.36 -7.81
N ALA A 94 -2.88 24.31 -8.72
CA ALA A 94 -3.11 23.88 -10.11
C ALA A 94 -3.50 22.40 -10.19
N GLY A 95 -2.79 21.53 -9.43
CA GLY A 95 -3.08 20.10 -9.34
C GLY A 95 -4.48 19.83 -8.80
N GLN A 96 -4.96 20.59 -7.82
CA GLN A 96 -6.31 20.49 -7.29
C GLN A 96 -7.37 20.85 -8.32
N LEU A 97 -7.18 21.94 -9.06
CA LEU A 97 -8.14 22.42 -10.05
C LEU A 97 -8.27 21.50 -11.26
N LEU A 98 -7.16 20.96 -11.74
CA LEU A 98 -7.12 20.10 -12.93
C LEU A 98 -7.17 18.60 -12.62
N ARG A 99 -7.05 18.23 -11.35
CA ARG A 99 -6.84 16.85 -10.92
C ARG A 99 -5.69 16.17 -11.67
N ASN A 100 -4.61 16.93 -11.90
CA ASN A 100 -3.45 16.47 -12.66
C ASN A 100 -2.32 16.06 -11.70
N PRO A 101 -1.89 14.78 -11.69
CA PRO A 101 -0.83 14.29 -10.81
C PRO A 101 0.52 14.99 -11.04
N GLU A 102 0.84 15.42 -12.26
CA GLU A 102 2.13 16.05 -12.56
C GLU A 102 2.37 17.32 -11.76
N HIS A 103 1.33 18.15 -11.56
CA HIS A 103 1.45 19.35 -10.73
C HIS A 103 1.64 19.02 -9.25
N TYR A 104 1.10 17.91 -8.75
CA TYR A 104 1.41 17.45 -7.40
C TYR A 104 2.85 16.94 -7.27
N LYS A 105 3.41 16.27 -8.30
CA LYS A 105 4.83 15.88 -8.34
C LYS A 105 5.76 17.11 -8.31
N GLU A 106 5.42 18.16 -9.07
CA GLU A 106 6.12 19.44 -9.04
C GLU A 106 6.04 20.10 -7.67
N ALA A 107 4.85 20.11 -7.05
CA ALA A 107 4.63 20.63 -5.71
C ALA A 107 5.49 19.90 -4.68
N ALA A 108 5.49 18.56 -4.72
CA ALA A 108 6.28 17.73 -3.82
C ALA A 108 7.78 18.01 -3.94
N THR A 109 8.27 18.15 -5.17
CA THR A 109 9.68 18.51 -5.43
C THR A 109 10.03 19.86 -4.79
N CYS A 110 9.16 20.86 -4.93
CA CYS A 110 9.36 22.16 -4.30
C CYS A 110 9.30 22.08 -2.77
N TYR A 111 8.38 21.29 -2.21
CA TYR A 111 8.30 21.09 -0.76
C TYR A 111 9.54 20.41 -0.19
N LEU A 112 10.11 19.40 -0.87
CA LEU A 112 11.38 18.79 -0.46
C LEU A 112 12.54 19.80 -0.48
N MET A 113 12.64 20.62 -1.53
CA MET A 113 13.63 21.70 -1.61
C MET A 113 13.47 22.75 -0.49
N ALA A 114 12.26 22.92 0.04
CA ALA A 114 11.95 23.79 1.16
C ALA A 114 12.12 23.11 2.54
N GLY A 115 12.52 21.83 2.59
CA GLY A 115 12.59 21.04 3.82
C GLY A 115 11.22 20.76 4.45
N LYS A 116 10.16 20.66 3.63
CA LYS A 116 8.77 20.43 4.05
C LYS A 116 8.34 19.00 3.73
N THR A 117 8.93 18.03 4.43
CA THR A 117 8.74 16.59 4.22
C THR A 117 7.26 16.16 4.26
N ASP A 118 6.51 16.50 5.32
CA ASP A 118 5.08 16.16 5.42
C ASP A 118 4.25 16.71 4.26
N GLN A 119 4.55 17.93 3.79
CA GLN A 119 3.83 18.52 2.65
C GLN A 119 4.18 17.79 1.34
N ALA A 120 5.43 17.40 1.16
CA ALA A 120 5.85 16.62 0.00
C ALA A 120 5.22 15.22 -0.02
N ALA A 121 5.21 14.53 1.12
CA ALA A 121 4.58 13.22 1.27
C ALA A 121 3.08 13.29 0.95
N ARG A 122 2.36 14.29 1.50
CA ARG A 122 0.92 14.48 1.20
C ARG A 122 0.66 14.76 -0.28
N ALA A 123 1.53 15.52 -0.94
CA ALA A 123 1.41 15.76 -2.37
C ALA A 123 1.59 14.45 -3.17
N TRP A 124 2.53 13.59 -2.81
CA TRP A 124 2.66 12.25 -3.41
C TRP A 124 1.49 11.32 -3.08
N THR A 125 0.90 11.40 -1.89
CA THR A 125 -0.36 10.70 -1.58
C THR A 125 -1.48 11.14 -2.54
N LYS A 126 -1.56 12.42 -2.88
CA LYS A 126 -2.51 12.91 -3.89
C LYS A 126 -2.22 12.39 -5.30
N VAL A 127 -0.95 12.20 -5.65
CA VAL A 127 -0.57 11.52 -6.90
C VAL A 127 -1.12 10.09 -6.90
N ALA A 128 -0.87 9.31 -5.84
CA ALA A 128 -1.37 7.94 -5.71
C ALA A 128 -2.91 7.87 -5.81
N GLU A 129 -3.63 8.72 -5.07
CA GLU A 129 -5.11 8.77 -5.12
C GLU A 129 -5.67 9.06 -6.52
N LEU A 130 -4.98 9.89 -7.31
CA LEU A 130 -5.40 10.24 -8.67
C LEU A 130 -5.11 9.12 -9.68
N LEU A 131 -4.01 8.39 -9.49
CA LEU A 131 -3.58 7.32 -10.38
C LEU A 131 -4.24 5.97 -10.08
N ALA A 132 -4.75 5.75 -8.86
CA ALA A 132 -5.21 4.45 -8.35
C ALA A 132 -6.19 3.67 -9.26
N LYS A 133 -6.94 4.37 -10.12
CA LYS A 133 -7.91 3.73 -11.04
C LYS A 133 -7.42 3.60 -12.48
N THR A 134 -6.41 4.37 -12.87
CA THR A 134 -5.99 4.53 -14.26
C THR A 134 -4.59 3.98 -14.52
N ASP A 135 -3.74 3.95 -13.50
CA ASP A 135 -2.33 3.60 -13.58
C ASP A 135 -1.88 2.94 -12.26
N PRO A 136 -2.08 1.61 -12.12
CA PRO A 136 -1.68 0.89 -10.92
C PRO A 136 -0.18 0.96 -10.65
N ASP A 137 0.67 0.85 -11.68
CA ASP A 137 2.12 0.89 -11.56
C ASP A 137 2.58 2.27 -11.05
N GLY A 138 2.05 3.35 -11.63
CA GLY A 138 2.32 4.71 -11.15
C GLY A 138 1.78 4.98 -9.73
N THR A 139 0.73 4.26 -9.31
CA THR A 139 0.21 4.33 -7.94
C THR A 139 1.15 3.62 -6.97
N THR A 140 1.67 2.44 -7.33
CA THR A 140 2.70 1.72 -6.57
C THR A 140 3.94 2.59 -6.40
N GLU A 141 4.43 3.21 -7.49
CA GLU A 141 5.58 4.13 -7.44
C GLU A 141 5.30 5.33 -6.51
N ALA A 142 4.09 5.92 -6.59
CA ALA A 142 3.73 7.05 -5.75
C ALA A 142 3.69 6.69 -4.27
N TYR A 143 3.11 5.55 -3.88
CA TYR A 143 3.12 5.08 -2.50
C TYR A 143 4.55 4.76 -2.00
N ARG A 144 5.35 4.07 -2.81
CA ARG A 144 6.78 3.84 -2.50
C ARG A 144 7.52 5.15 -2.27
N LYS A 145 7.22 6.18 -3.07
CA LYS A 145 7.83 7.51 -2.91
C LYS A 145 7.46 8.18 -1.60
N VAL A 146 6.22 8.01 -1.12
CA VAL A 146 5.79 8.49 0.20
C VAL A 146 6.60 7.82 1.31
N VAL A 147 6.81 6.50 1.22
CA VAL A 147 7.64 5.75 2.17
C VAL A 147 9.07 6.29 2.16
N ASP A 148 9.69 6.42 0.99
CA ASP A 148 11.06 6.90 0.85
C ASP A 148 11.25 8.29 1.48
N ILE A 149 10.31 9.21 1.24
CA ILE A 149 10.35 10.57 1.80
C ILE A 149 10.43 10.53 3.34
N TYR A 150 9.60 9.71 4.01
CA TYR A 150 9.63 9.63 5.47
C TYR A 150 10.79 8.81 6.02
N MET A 151 11.28 7.83 5.26
CA MET A 151 12.45 7.03 5.62
C MET A 151 13.75 7.86 5.54
N ASP A 152 13.81 8.80 4.59
CA ASP A 152 14.95 9.70 4.40
C ASP A 152 14.96 10.90 5.38
N ASP A 153 13.81 11.32 5.91
CA ASP A 153 13.63 12.51 6.77
C ASP A 153 14.27 12.43 8.18
N GLY A 154 15.13 11.45 8.43
CA GLY A 154 16.07 11.50 9.56
C GLY A 154 15.48 11.33 10.97
N ASP A 155 14.73 10.25 11.20
CA ASP A 155 14.59 9.59 12.53
C ASP A 155 13.97 8.18 12.41
N ALA A 156 13.54 7.77 11.20
CA ALA A 156 12.96 6.45 10.93
C ALA A 156 13.90 5.30 11.33
N LYS A 157 15.20 5.42 11.09
CA LYS A 157 16.20 4.39 11.45
C LYS A 157 16.34 4.14 12.95
N ARG A 158 15.79 5.01 13.82
CA ARG A 158 15.78 4.84 15.28
C ARG A 158 14.39 4.48 15.82
N GLY A 159 13.44 4.16 14.93
CA GLY A 159 12.04 3.92 15.31
C GLY A 159 11.27 5.20 15.69
N GLY A 160 11.82 6.39 15.39
CA GLY A 160 11.26 7.68 15.79
C GLY A 160 10.22 8.26 14.84
N ASN A 161 10.11 7.74 13.60
CA ASN A 161 9.20 8.31 12.61
C ASN A 161 7.91 7.48 12.48
N ALA A 162 6.89 7.83 13.27
CA ALA A 162 5.55 7.23 13.19
C ALA A 162 4.93 7.37 11.79
N TYR A 163 5.25 8.45 11.05
CA TYR A 163 4.75 8.66 9.70
C TYR A 163 5.34 7.67 8.69
N ALA A 164 6.56 7.17 8.91
CA ALA A 164 7.14 6.12 8.06
C ALA A 164 6.39 4.79 8.23
N VAL A 165 5.97 4.45 9.47
CA VAL A 165 5.13 3.27 9.74
C VAL A 165 3.78 3.41 9.06
N GLU A 166 3.14 4.58 9.14
CA GLU A 166 1.86 4.84 8.48
C GLU A 166 1.96 4.79 6.95
N ALA A 167 3.05 5.32 6.39
CA ALA A 167 3.32 5.26 4.95
C ALA A 167 3.51 3.82 4.46
N LEU A 168 4.28 3.00 5.19
CA LEU A 168 4.46 1.58 4.86
C LEU A 168 3.15 0.82 4.91
N ARG A 169 2.32 1.05 5.94
CA ARG A 169 0.99 0.42 6.02
C ARG A 169 0.11 0.76 4.82
N ALA A 170 0.07 2.03 4.42
CA ALA A 170 -0.71 2.45 3.25
C ALA A 170 -0.20 1.79 1.95
N TYR A 171 1.12 1.64 1.82
CA TYR A 171 1.73 0.95 0.69
C TYR A 171 1.44 -0.56 0.71
N GLU A 172 1.57 -1.22 1.85
CA GLU A 172 1.21 -2.62 2.06
C GLU A 172 -0.26 -2.89 1.74
N GLU A 173 -1.18 -2.04 2.21
CA GLU A 173 -2.61 -2.12 1.89
C GLU A 173 -2.85 -2.02 0.38
N TRP A 174 -2.13 -1.12 -0.31
CA TRP A 174 -2.20 -1.01 -1.77
C TRP A 174 -1.71 -2.30 -2.45
N LEU A 175 -0.54 -2.83 -2.07
CA LEU A 175 0.03 -4.06 -2.65
C LEU A 175 -0.89 -5.27 -2.46
N LEU A 176 -1.48 -5.42 -1.26
CA LEU A 176 -2.47 -6.48 -1.00
C LEU A 176 -3.70 -6.33 -1.88
N SER A 177 -4.15 -5.10 -2.15
CA SER A 177 -5.27 -4.85 -3.05
C SER A 177 -4.99 -5.25 -4.50
N GLN A 178 -3.72 -5.16 -4.93
CA GLN A 178 -3.25 -5.58 -6.25
C GLN A 178 -2.86 -7.07 -6.30
N HIS A 179 -2.89 -7.76 -5.16
CA HIS A 179 -2.41 -9.14 -5.02
C HIS A 179 -0.91 -9.29 -5.38
N ASP A 180 -0.11 -8.24 -5.20
CA ASP A 180 1.34 -8.30 -5.35
C ASP A 180 1.99 -8.77 -4.04
N LEU A 181 1.99 -10.09 -3.84
CA LEU A 181 2.41 -10.71 -2.59
C LEU A 181 3.94 -10.71 -2.41
N ASP A 182 4.70 -10.74 -3.51
CA ASP A 182 6.16 -10.73 -3.49
C ASP A 182 6.69 -9.37 -3.03
N GLU A 183 6.20 -8.28 -3.63
CA GLU A 183 6.59 -6.92 -3.21
C GLU A 183 6.06 -6.61 -1.81
N TRP A 184 4.87 -7.11 -1.46
CA TRP A 184 4.32 -6.98 -0.11
C TRP A 184 5.20 -7.63 0.96
N LEU A 185 5.76 -8.82 0.68
CA LEU A 185 6.66 -9.50 1.62
C LEU A 185 7.93 -8.69 1.90
N GLU A 186 8.48 -8.01 0.89
CA GLU A 186 9.63 -7.14 1.08
C GLU A 186 9.27 -5.88 1.88
N ALA A 187 8.12 -5.25 1.60
CA ALA A 187 7.60 -4.13 2.37
C ALA A 187 7.34 -4.51 3.84
N SER A 188 6.72 -5.66 4.08
CA SER A 188 6.43 -6.19 5.41
C SER A 188 7.69 -6.47 6.24
N LYS A 189 8.79 -6.92 5.59
CA LYS A 189 10.10 -7.07 6.24
C LYS A 189 10.69 -5.71 6.65
N GLU A 190 10.53 -4.67 5.82
CA GLU A 190 10.93 -3.30 6.15
C GLU A 190 10.11 -2.77 7.34
N SER A 191 8.79 -2.94 7.29
CA SER A 191 7.84 -2.57 8.33
C SER A 191 8.13 -3.26 9.67
N SER A 192 8.40 -4.57 9.66
CA SER A 192 8.76 -5.33 10.86
C SER A 192 10.00 -4.77 11.56
N LYS A 193 11.06 -4.45 10.80
CA LYS A 193 12.29 -3.84 11.35
C LYS A 193 12.01 -2.47 11.96
N LEU A 194 11.18 -1.67 11.30
CA LEU A 194 10.82 -0.34 11.77
C LEU A 194 9.97 -0.39 13.05
N LEU A 195 8.98 -1.27 13.10
CA LEU A 195 8.13 -1.52 14.28
C LEU A 195 8.94 -2.04 15.47
N GLU A 196 9.89 -2.94 15.22
CA GLU A 196 10.78 -3.45 16.26
C GLU A 196 11.68 -2.34 16.81
N ALA A 197 12.29 -1.54 15.94
CA ALA A 197 13.10 -0.39 16.35
C ALA A 197 12.30 0.64 17.16
N ALA A 198 11.01 0.80 16.86
CA ALA A 198 10.08 1.65 17.61
C ALA A 198 9.59 1.03 18.94
N GLY A 199 9.94 -0.23 19.23
CA GLY A 199 9.45 -0.95 20.42
C GLY A 199 7.98 -1.36 20.34
N LEU A 200 7.37 -1.35 19.16
CA LEU A 200 5.97 -1.71 18.92
C LEU A 200 5.81 -3.22 18.75
N HIS A 201 6.09 -3.97 19.82
CA HIS A 201 6.16 -5.44 19.78
C HIS A 201 4.87 -6.11 19.32
N SER A 202 3.69 -5.68 19.81
CA SER A 202 2.41 -6.28 19.40
C SER A 202 2.13 -6.12 17.91
N SER A 203 2.46 -4.95 17.33
CA SER A 203 2.34 -4.75 15.88
C SER A 203 3.35 -5.59 15.11
N THR A 204 4.58 -5.72 15.63
CA THR A 204 5.62 -6.57 15.03
C THR A 204 5.17 -8.04 14.99
N HIS A 205 4.56 -8.55 16.06
CA HIS A 205 4.07 -9.94 16.12
C HIS A 205 3.00 -10.22 15.06
N LYS A 206 2.08 -9.26 14.85
CA LYS A 206 1.04 -9.34 13.81
C LYS A 206 1.63 -9.30 12.40
N GLU A 207 2.65 -8.46 12.19
CA GLU A 207 3.35 -8.34 10.90
C GLU A 207 4.01 -9.68 10.52
N LEU A 208 4.69 -10.30 11.48
CA LEU A 208 5.35 -11.61 11.29
C LEU A 208 4.34 -12.74 11.02
N LEU A 209 3.22 -12.78 11.74
CA LEU A 209 2.14 -13.73 11.44
C LEU A 209 1.56 -13.50 10.03
N SER A 210 1.46 -12.24 9.60
CA SER A 210 0.98 -11.91 8.26
C SER A 210 1.93 -12.41 7.17
N GLN A 211 3.25 -12.29 7.37
CA GLN A 211 4.26 -12.88 6.48
C GLN A 211 4.12 -14.39 6.35
N VAL A 212 3.91 -15.10 7.47
CA VAL A 212 3.69 -16.56 7.46
C VAL A 212 2.45 -16.91 6.65
N ILE A 213 1.33 -16.21 6.86
CA ILE A 213 0.08 -16.46 6.13
C ILE A 213 0.26 -16.25 4.62
N VAL A 214 0.96 -15.19 4.20
CA VAL A 214 1.22 -14.91 2.79
C VAL A 214 2.16 -15.95 2.17
N LEU A 215 3.22 -16.35 2.87
CA LEU A 215 4.12 -17.40 2.37
C LEU A 215 3.41 -18.74 2.21
N LEU A 216 2.52 -19.09 3.16
CA LEU A 216 1.69 -20.29 3.06
C LEU A 216 0.67 -20.20 1.91
N SER A 217 0.09 -19.02 1.64
CA SER A 217 -0.84 -18.86 0.50
C SER A 217 -0.13 -18.98 -0.85
N MET A 218 1.16 -18.66 -0.90
CA MET A 218 2.04 -18.89 -2.05
C MET A 218 2.57 -20.34 -2.13
N GLY A 219 2.31 -21.17 -1.12
CA GLY A 219 2.78 -22.56 -1.03
C GLY A 219 4.23 -22.71 -0.54
N ASP A 220 4.87 -21.62 -0.09
CA ASP A 220 6.26 -21.62 0.37
C ASP A 220 6.37 -21.90 1.87
N THR A 221 6.14 -23.16 2.23
CA THR A 221 6.21 -23.63 3.63
C THR A 221 7.61 -23.56 4.22
N VAL A 222 8.66 -23.53 3.39
CA VAL A 222 10.05 -23.45 3.84
C VAL A 222 10.34 -22.04 4.32
N LYS A 223 10.05 -21.03 3.50
CA LYS A 223 10.24 -19.64 3.92
C LYS A 223 9.33 -19.26 5.09
N ALA A 224 8.12 -19.81 5.17
CA ALA A 224 7.22 -19.58 6.30
C ALA A 224 7.86 -20.03 7.64
N ASP A 225 8.52 -21.19 7.64
CA ASP A 225 9.27 -21.70 8.79
C ASP A 225 10.53 -20.88 9.08
N GLU A 226 11.23 -20.41 8.03
CA GLU A 226 12.38 -19.51 8.19
C GLU A 226 11.99 -18.17 8.84
N VAL A 227 10.82 -17.60 8.49
CA VAL A 227 10.30 -16.40 9.15
C VAL A 227 10.14 -16.67 10.64
N LEU A 228 9.45 -17.74 11.04
CA LEU A 228 9.28 -18.10 12.45
C LEU A 228 10.61 -18.32 13.18
N ALA A 229 11.57 -19.00 12.53
CA ALA A 229 12.89 -19.25 13.07
C ALA A 229 13.73 -17.96 13.24
N SER A 230 13.59 -17.01 12.31
CA SER A 230 14.29 -15.72 12.38
C SER A 230 13.83 -14.84 13.55
N CYS A 231 12.65 -15.13 14.11
CA CYS A 231 12.02 -14.36 15.18
C CYS A 231 12.47 -14.74 16.60
N LEU A 232 13.44 -15.66 16.76
CA LEU A 232 14.00 -16.03 18.07
C LEU A 232 14.52 -14.83 18.87
N ASN A 233 14.95 -13.76 18.19
CA ASN A 233 15.48 -12.54 18.80
C ASN A 233 14.42 -11.45 19.03
N VAL A 234 13.20 -11.61 18.50
CA VAL A 234 12.13 -10.62 18.64
C VAL A 234 11.52 -10.72 20.02
N ARG A 235 11.58 -9.63 20.79
CA ARG A 235 11.15 -9.60 22.19
C ARG A 235 9.69 -10.06 22.34
N GLY A 236 9.49 -11.11 23.14
CA GLY A 236 8.17 -11.61 23.52
C GLY A 236 7.42 -12.40 22.45
N PHE A 237 7.99 -12.56 21.25
CA PHE A 237 7.29 -13.25 20.15
C PHE A 237 7.09 -14.74 20.44
N LEU A 238 8.07 -15.44 21.02
CA LEU A 238 7.96 -16.87 21.32
C LEU A 238 6.82 -17.23 22.27
N ALA A 239 6.39 -16.29 23.14
CA ALA A 239 5.28 -16.48 24.06
C ALA A 239 3.95 -15.89 23.54
N SER A 240 3.95 -15.35 22.32
CA SER A 240 2.79 -14.67 21.72
C SER A 240 1.77 -15.67 21.16
N GLU A 241 0.51 -15.23 21.06
CA GLU A 241 -0.52 -16.02 20.39
C GLU A 241 -0.26 -16.12 18.88
N GLU A 242 0.41 -15.12 18.31
CA GLU A 242 0.81 -15.03 16.92
C GLU A 242 1.80 -16.13 16.54
N MET A 243 2.83 -16.37 17.37
CA MET A 243 3.76 -17.49 17.18
C MET A 243 3.03 -18.83 17.23
N ALA A 244 2.20 -19.04 18.25
CA ALA A 244 1.44 -20.28 18.38
C ALA A 244 0.47 -20.51 17.21
N ALA A 245 -0.09 -19.45 16.62
CA ALA A 245 -0.92 -19.53 15.42
C ALA A 245 -0.08 -19.88 14.19
N GLY A 246 1.01 -19.14 13.94
CA GLY A 246 1.89 -19.35 12.78
C GLY A 246 2.52 -20.75 12.77
N GLU A 247 3.07 -21.20 13.89
CA GLU A 247 3.65 -22.55 14.01
C GLU A 247 2.60 -23.64 13.76
N GLY A 248 1.40 -23.47 14.33
CA GLY A 248 0.27 -24.37 14.10
C GLY A 248 -0.11 -24.46 12.61
N MET A 249 -0.13 -23.33 11.90
CA MET A 249 -0.41 -23.30 10.46
C MET A 249 0.69 -24.03 9.66
N VAL A 250 1.97 -23.77 9.95
CA VAL A 250 3.10 -24.41 9.25
C VAL A 250 3.11 -25.92 9.47
N ILE A 251 2.89 -26.39 10.71
CA ILE A 251 2.80 -27.82 11.04
C ILE A 251 1.62 -28.47 10.30
N ALA A 252 0.46 -27.83 10.31
CA ALA A 252 -0.73 -28.34 9.62
C ALA A 252 -0.52 -28.46 8.11
N PHE A 253 0.14 -27.47 7.48
CA PHE A 253 0.53 -27.52 6.07
C PHE A 253 1.49 -28.66 5.76
N ARG A 254 2.51 -28.88 6.62
CA ARG A 254 3.50 -29.95 6.45
C ARG A 254 2.87 -31.34 6.59
N ASN A 255 1.95 -31.51 7.53
CA ASN A 255 1.30 -32.79 7.82
C ASN A 255 0.09 -33.10 6.94
N ASN A 256 -0.28 -32.17 6.07
CA ASN A 256 -1.53 -32.17 5.34
C ASN A 256 -2.78 -32.35 6.22
N ASP A 257 -2.83 -31.65 7.36
CA ASP A 257 -3.94 -31.71 8.32
C ASP A 257 -4.86 -30.49 8.18
N ALA A 258 -6.01 -30.69 7.53
CA ALA A 258 -6.98 -29.62 7.28
C ALA A 258 -7.68 -29.14 8.57
N ASP A 259 -7.93 -30.04 9.52
CA ASP A 259 -8.62 -29.70 10.78
C ASP A 259 -7.70 -28.88 11.69
N ALA A 260 -6.41 -29.26 11.77
CA ALA A 260 -5.40 -28.50 12.50
C ALA A 260 -5.17 -27.12 11.87
N LEU A 261 -5.20 -27.02 10.53
CA LEU A 261 -5.07 -25.73 9.84
C LEU A 261 -6.24 -24.80 10.19
N GLN A 262 -7.47 -25.31 10.10
CA GLN A 262 -8.67 -24.53 10.41
C GLN A 262 -8.66 -24.06 11.87
N ALA A 263 -8.28 -24.93 12.81
CA ALA A 263 -8.14 -24.57 14.22
C ALA A 263 -7.10 -23.46 14.46
N ALA A 264 -6.00 -23.44 13.69
CA ALA A 264 -5.00 -22.39 13.76
C ALA A 264 -5.49 -21.06 13.16
N VAL A 265 -6.24 -21.11 12.06
CA VAL A 265 -6.84 -19.93 11.41
C VAL A 265 -7.93 -19.27 12.27
N ASP A 266 -8.68 -20.06 13.05
CA ASP A 266 -9.78 -19.55 13.89
C ASP A 266 -9.33 -18.87 15.19
N LYS A 267 -8.03 -18.89 15.50
CA LYS A 267 -7.44 -18.20 16.65
C LYS A 267 -7.75 -16.70 16.63
N ASN A 268 -7.92 -16.13 17.82
CA ASN A 268 -8.36 -14.74 17.95
C ASN A 268 -7.34 -13.72 17.40
N CYS A 269 -6.05 -13.98 17.55
CA CYS A 269 -4.97 -13.15 17.01
C CYS A 269 -5.08 -12.94 15.48
N VAL A 270 -5.50 -13.96 14.73
CA VAL A 270 -5.70 -13.89 13.27
C VAL A 270 -6.79 -12.89 12.90
N LYS A 271 -7.84 -12.75 13.72
CA LYS A 271 -8.97 -11.83 13.45
C LYS A 271 -8.58 -10.35 13.56
N PHE A 272 -7.45 -10.04 14.19
CA PHE A 272 -6.93 -8.68 14.35
C PHE A 272 -5.87 -8.30 13.31
N LEU A 273 -5.66 -9.14 12.30
CA LEU A 273 -4.80 -8.85 11.15
C LEU A 273 -5.56 -7.98 10.11
N PRO A 274 -4.84 -7.37 9.15
CA PRO A 274 -5.48 -6.68 8.03
C PRO A 274 -6.47 -7.58 7.29
N ILE A 275 -7.60 -7.02 6.84
CA ILE A 275 -8.72 -7.81 6.33
C ILE A 275 -8.36 -8.66 5.10
N GLU A 276 -7.45 -8.18 4.25
CA GLU A 276 -6.86 -8.92 3.12
C GLU A 276 -6.08 -10.15 3.60
N ILE A 277 -5.26 -10.02 4.64
CA ILE A 277 -4.52 -11.12 5.25
C ILE A 277 -5.49 -12.13 5.89
N VAL A 278 -6.55 -11.66 6.54
CA VAL A 278 -7.60 -12.54 7.09
C VAL A 278 -8.30 -13.33 5.99
N LYS A 279 -8.58 -12.70 4.84
CA LYS A 279 -9.14 -13.39 3.67
C LYS A 279 -8.17 -14.45 3.15
N LEU A 280 -6.87 -14.13 3.06
CA LEU A 280 -5.83 -15.08 2.66
C LEU A 280 -5.78 -16.27 3.63
N ALA A 281 -5.73 -16.02 4.95
CA ALA A 281 -5.73 -17.06 5.98
C ALA A 281 -6.92 -18.02 5.83
N LYS A 282 -8.12 -17.50 5.58
CA LYS A 282 -9.32 -18.31 5.35
C LYS A 282 -9.36 -19.05 4.02
N SER A 283 -8.57 -18.60 3.05
CA SER A 283 -8.44 -19.24 1.74
C SER A 283 -7.40 -20.35 1.71
N LEU A 284 -6.57 -20.48 2.75
CA LEU A 284 -5.56 -21.51 2.87
C LEU A 284 -6.19 -22.89 2.81
N LYS A 285 -5.64 -23.75 1.94
CA LYS A 285 -6.04 -25.15 1.82
C LYS A 285 -4.81 -26.01 1.78
N VAL A 286 -4.89 -27.12 2.48
CA VAL A 286 -3.95 -28.21 2.36
C VAL A 286 -4.21 -28.97 1.05
N ALA A 287 -3.16 -29.49 0.41
CA ALA A 287 -3.32 -30.40 -0.72
C ALA A 287 -3.98 -31.71 -0.25
N GLU A 288 -5.21 -31.99 -0.68
CA GLU A 288 -5.83 -33.29 -0.45
C GLU A 288 -5.01 -34.37 -1.16
N LEU A 289 -4.38 -35.25 -0.37
CA LEU A 289 -3.87 -36.51 -0.89
C LEU A 289 -5.06 -37.32 -1.44
N PRO A 290 -4.95 -37.95 -2.63
CA PRO A 290 -6.00 -38.80 -3.14
C PRO A 290 -6.31 -39.90 -2.11
N PRO A 291 -7.61 -40.22 -1.90
CA PRO A 291 -8.00 -41.19 -0.89
C PRO A 291 -7.26 -42.51 -1.13
N PRO A 292 -6.76 -43.16 -0.06
CA PRO A 292 -6.10 -44.45 -0.21
C PRO A 292 -7.08 -45.44 -0.87
N PRO A 293 -6.62 -46.29 -1.80
CA PRO A 293 -7.49 -47.28 -2.42
C PRO A 293 -8.08 -48.14 -1.30
N THR A 294 -9.40 -48.09 -1.16
CA THR A 294 -10.15 -48.90 -0.21
C THR A 294 -10.01 -50.35 -0.62
N SER A 295 -9.01 -51.04 -0.07
CA SER A 295 -8.93 -52.50 -0.08
C SER A 295 -10.07 -53.03 0.79
N SER A 296 -11.21 -53.25 0.17
CA SER A 296 -12.35 -53.94 0.76
C SER A 296 -12.01 -55.44 0.84
N THR A 297 -11.24 -55.84 1.86
CA THR A 297 -11.26 -57.23 2.34
C THR A 297 -12.36 -57.33 3.38
N ALA A 298 -13.53 -57.76 2.91
CA ALA A 298 -14.61 -58.24 3.76
C ALA A 298 -14.12 -59.48 4.52
N VAL A 299 -14.00 -59.35 5.84
CA VAL A 299 -14.09 -60.48 6.75
C VAL A 299 -15.23 -60.12 7.70
N ASP A 300 -16.41 -60.68 7.45
CA ASP A 300 -17.49 -60.69 8.43
C ASP A 300 -17.77 -62.13 8.82
N GLN A 301 -17.59 -62.40 10.11
CA GLN A 301 -17.96 -63.63 10.76
C GLN A 301 -19.35 -63.44 11.33
N THR A 302 -20.35 -64.20 10.85
CA THR A 302 -21.46 -64.58 11.72
C THR A 302 -21.90 -66.03 11.49
N ASN A 303 -21.95 -66.69 12.64
CA ASN A 303 -22.22 -68.07 12.98
C ASN A 303 -23.66 -68.54 12.67
N LYS A 304 -23.85 -69.77 12.16
CA LYS A 304 -25.02 -70.61 12.48
C LYS A 304 -24.80 -72.10 12.17
N SER A 305 -24.94 -72.87 13.24
CA SER A 305 -25.19 -74.31 13.44
C SER A 305 -25.74 -75.15 12.27
N ASP A 306 -25.18 -76.34 12.02
CA ASP A 306 -25.69 -77.63 12.54
C ASP A 306 -24.93 -78.82 11.93
N ASP A 307 -24.61 -79.77 12.82
CA ASP A 307 -24.47 -81.23 12.69
C ASP A 307 -23.51 -81.96 11.70
N GLU A 308 -23.04 -83.10 12.24
CA GLU A 308 -22.40 -84.27 11.64
C GLU A 308 -20.88 -84.31 11.36
N GLN A 309 -20.17 -84.91 12.32
CA GLN A 309 -18.98 -85.77 12.18
C GLN A 309 -19.17 -86.89 11.11
N PRO A 310 -18.14 -87.68 10.68
CA PRO A 310 -16.74 -87.77 11.13
C PRO A 310 -15.70 -87.99 9.99
N THR A 311 -14.45 -88.31 10.39
CA THR A 311 -13.37 -88.98 9.63
C THR A 311 -12.56 -88.09 8.68
N ALA A 312 -11.25 -88.23 8.47
CA ALA A 312 -10.13 -88.96 9.05
C ALA A 312 -8.91 -88.52 8.20
N ALA A 313 -7.70 -88.53 8.79
CA ALA A 313 -6.41 -88.60 8.08
C ALA A 313 -6.08 -87.42 7.12
N ALA A 314 -4.85 -87.09 6.75
CA ALA A 314 -3.47 -87.35 7.17
C ALA A 314 -2.62 -86.60 6.12
N ALA A 315 -1.43 -86.11 6.51
CA ALA A 315 -0.28 -85.89 5.60
C ALA A 315 -0.49 -84.88 4.45
N ALA A 316 0.50 -84.27 3.83
CA ALA A 316 1.93 -84.05 4.02
C ALA A 316 2.29 -82.97 3.00
N ASP A 317 3.47 -82.37 3.17
CA ASP A 317 4.41 -81.94 2.13
C ASP A 317 3.86 -81.31 0.83
N ASP A 318 4.31 -80.10 0.51
CA ASP A 318 5.43 -80.01 -0.43
C ASP A 318 6.08 -78.62 -0.42
N LEU A 319 7.41 -78.65 -0.40
CA LEU A 319 8.34 -77.56 -0.60
C LEU A 319 8.65 -77.51 -2.10
N GLY A 320 8.49 -76.37 -2.77
CA GLY A 320 8.99 -76.29 -4.15
C GLY A 320 8.91 -74.94 -4.84
N ALA A 321 10.10 -74.32 -4.99
CA ALA A 321 10.51 -73.34 -6.02
C ALA A 321 9.81 -71.97 -5.97
N LEU A 322 10.43 -70.80 -5.77
CA LEU A 322 11.76 -70.26 -6.12
C LEU A 322 12.16 -70.40 -7.61
N LEU A 323 12.18 -69.23 -8.27
CA LEU A 323 12.91 -68.84 -9.49
C LEU A 323 12.33 -69.30 -10.84
N LEU A 324 11.50 -68.46 -11.45
CA LEU A 324 11.82 -67.62 -12.63
C LEU A 324 10.62 -66.75 -13.03
#